data_AF-A0A2V4EMN8-F1
#
_entry.id   AF-A0A2V4EMN8-F1
#
_cell.length_a   1.000
_cell.length_b   1.000
_cell.length_c   1.000
_cell.angle_alpha   90.00
_cell.angle_beta   90.00
_cell.angle_gamma   90.00
#
_symmetry.space_group_name_H-M   'P 1'
#
loop_
_entity.id
_entity.type
_entity.pdbx_description
1 polymer ?
#
loop_
_entity_poly.entity_id
_entity_poly.type
_entity_poly.pdbx_seq_one_letter_code
_entity_poly.pdbx_strand_id
1 'polypeptide(L)'
;MARLIERYAELVKKFPASESHHAYLEGMLEHELEIMAYALKFRQSYLLPIGVSSEERSASEDIWTVGIAYAALIHDIGKLAVDIHVEYQDGLIWHPWHGPLKAAYRFKYRKNREYRLHSASTGLLYRQIIDSKLLDWLSNCAELWSLFTYFVTGQMELSGVVGKLVTKADQASVSHLLGGNFDAAKSAPKHSLQRKLL
;
A
#
# COMPACT_ATOMS: atom_id res chain seq x y z
N MET A 1 -1.65 15.72 0.47
CA MET A 1 -0.70 14.59 0.55
C MET A 1 0.05 14.53 1.88
N ALA A 2 0.71 15.61 2.35
CA ALA A 2 1.49 15.62 3.60
C ALA A 2 0.77 15.03 4.83
N ARG A 3 -0.45 15.51 5.13
CA ARG A 3 -1.26 15.01 6.26
C ARG A 3 -1.57 13.50 6.20
N LEU A 4 -1.68 12.94 5.01
CA LEU A 4 -1.98 11.51 4.85
C LEU A 4 -0.74 10.66 5.12
N ILE A 5 0.42 11.11 4.63
CA ILE A 5 1.71 10.50 4.96
C ILE A 5 1.97 10.59 6.46
N GLU A 6 1.64 11.71 7.11
CA GLU A 6 1.74 11.86 8.56
C GLU A 6 0.86 10.84 9.30
N ARG A 7 -0.42 10.71 8.95
CA ARG A 7 -1.32 9.69 9.54
C ARG A 7 -0.80 8.27 9.33
N TYR A 8 -0.27 7.99 8.14
CA TYR A 8 0.34 6.70 7.83
C TYR A 8 1.57 6.45 8.71
N ALA A 9 2.49 7.41 8.77
CA ALA A 9 3.69 7.35 9.59
C ALA A 9 3.35 7.19 11.09
N GLU A 10 2.36 7.91 11.61
CA GLU A 10 1.91 7.76 12.99
C GLU A 10 1.50 6.32 13.33
N LEU A 11 0.83 5.64 12.39
CA LEU A 11 0.37 4.28 12.58
C LEU A 11 1.49 3.25 12.39
N VAL A 12 2.35 3.42 11.38
CA VAL A 12 3.25 2.34 10.92
C VAL A 12 4.71 2.49 11.34
N LYS A 13 5.20 3.70 11.70
CA LYS A 13 6.64 3.95 11.92
C LYS A 13 7.31 3.03 12.95
N LYS A 14 6.51 2.41 13.81
CA LYS A 14 6.98 1.49 14.85
C LYS A 14 7.15 0.05 14.35
N PHE A 15 6.95 -0.22 13.07
CA PHE A 15 6.96 -1.58 12.53
C PHE A 15 7.93 -1.74 11.35
N PRO A 16 8.64 -2.88 11.28
CA PRO A 16 9.34 -3.30 10.06
C PRO A 16 8.37 -3.68 8.95
N ALA A 17 8.79 -3.57 7.68
CA ALA A 17 7.95 -3.96 6.54
C ALA A 17 7.84 -5.49 6.39
N SER A 18 8.91 -6.22 6.71
CA SER A 18 8.98 -7.68 6.67
C SER A 18 10.12 -8.22 7.54
N GLU A 19 10.26 -9.55 7.61
CA GLU A 19 11.35 -10.23 8.35
C GLU A 19 12.72 -10.11 7.66
N SER A 20 12.77 -9.79 6.36
CA SER A 20 13.99 -9.83 5.55
C SER A 20 14.32 -8.52 4.83
N HIS A 21 13.30 -7.79 4.39
CA HIS A 21 13.37 -6.55 3.65
C HIS A 21 12.76 -5.41 4.47
N HIS A 22 13.51 -4.32 4.65
CA HIS A 22 13.21 -3.28 5.64
C HIS A 22 12.87 -3.85 7.02
N ALA A 23 13.70 -4.80 7.48
CA ALA A 23 13.56 -5.51 8.75
C ALA A 23 14.01 -4.69 9.98
N TYR A 24 13.80 -3.38 9.94
CA TYR A 24 14.15 -2.42 10.98
C TYR A 24 12.96 -1.53 11.32
N LEU A 25 13.00 -0.84 12.46
CA LEU A 25 11.97 0.14 12.83
C LEU A 25 11.84 1.20 11.73
N GLU A 26 10.63 1.70 11.48
CA GLU A 26 10.32 2.61 10.37
C GLU A 26 10.39 1.97 8.97
N GLY A 27 10.81 0.70 8.88
CA GLY A 27 10.94 -0.01 7.62
C GLY A 27 9.65 -0.08 6.81
N MET A 28 8.48 -0.19 7.46
CA MET A 28 7.18 -0.15 6.77
C MET A 28 6.93 1.22 6.13
N LEU A 29 7.28 2.32 6.80
CA LEU A 29 7.11 3.67 6.24
C LEU A 29 8.00 3.88 5.02
N GLU A 30 9.28 3.53 5.13
CA GLU A 30 10.24 3.69 4.02
C GLU A 30 9.84 2.86 2.81
N HIS A 31 9.50 1.58 3.01
CA HIS A 31 9.05 0.68 1.96
C HIS A 31 7.86 1.26 1.16
N GLU A 32 6.91 1.83 1.86
CA GLU A 32 5.65 2.31 1.28
C GLU A 32 5.82 3.66 0.57
N LEU A 33 6.73 4.50 1.06
CA LEU A 33 7.15 5.70 0.36
C LEU A 33 7.92 5.37 -0.92
N GLU A 34 8.75 4.32 -0.92
CA GLU A 34 9.42 3.82 -2.14
C GLU A 34 8.40 3.31 -3.17
N ILE A 35 7.44 2.49 -2.74
CA ILE A 35 6.38 1.97 -3.63
C ILE A 35 5.54 3.12 -4.19
N MET A 36 5.18 4.11 -3.36
CA MET A 36 4.49 5.32 -3.82
C MET A 36 5.30 6.07 -4.90
N ALA A 37 6.61 6.23 -4.72
CA ALA A 37 7.47 6.88 -5.71
C ALA A 37 7.54 6.09 -7.03
N TYR A 38 7.70 4.76 -6.98
CA TYR A 38 7.67 3.92 -8.18
C TYR A 38 6.31 3.93 -8.87
N ALA A 39 5.21 3.88 -8.13
CA ALA A 39 3.86 3.93 -8.68
C ALA A 39 3.63 5.24 -9.43
N LEU A 40 4.05 6.37 -8.87
CA LEU A 40 4.00 7.68 -9.51
C LEU A 40 4.89 7.75 -10.76
N LYS A 41 6.09 7.19 -10.71
CA LYS A 41 6.98 7.09 -11.89
C LYS A 41 6.34 6.26 -13.01
N PHE A 42 5.75 5.10 -12.68
CA PHE A 42 5.10 4.26 -13.68
C PHE A 42 3.82 4.88 -14.22
N ARG A 43 3.05 5.59 -13.40
CA ARG A 43 1.86 6.34 -13.82
C ARG A 43 2.17 7.31 -14.96
N GLN A 44 3.32 7.98 -14.96
CA GLN A 44 3.71 8.90 -16.04
C GLN A 44 3.77 8.25 -17.43
N SER A 45 3.92 6.92 -17.50
CA SER A 45 3.88 6.17 -18.76
C SER A 45 2.46 5.77 -19.21
N TYR A 46 1.42 6.14 -18.47
CA TYR A 46 0.03 5.81 -18.78
C TYR A 46 -0.78 7.08 -19.05
N LEU A 47 -1.58 7.03 -20.11
CA LEU A 47 -2.59 8.05 -20.41
C LEU A 47 -3.89 7.67 -19.70
N LEU A 48 -4.02 8.05 -18.43
CA LEU A 48 -5.20 7.78 -17.59
C LEU A 48 -6.10 9.01 -17.50
N PRO A 49 -7.43 8.85 -17.59
CA PRO A 49 -8.16 7.62 -17.89
C PRO A 49 -7.95 7.16 -19.34
N ILE A 50 -8.13 5.85 -19.59
CA ILE A 50 -7.90 5.25 -20.91
C ILE A 50 -9.13 5.49 -21.79
N GLY A 51 -8.91 5.90 -23.05
CA GLY A 51 -9.99 6.01 -24.03
C GLY A 51 -10.82 7.29 -23.96
N VAL A 52 -10.51 8.21 -23.04
CA VAL A 52 -11.13 9.54 -22.97
C VAL A 52 -10.37 10.56 -23.83
N SER A 53 -11.02 11.68 -24.14
CA SER A 53 -10.41 12.81 -24.84
C SER A 53 -9.25 13.43 -24.06
N SER A 54 -8.39 14.20 -24.72
CA SER A 54 -7.28 14.89 -24.05
C SER A 54 -7.75 15.91 -23.01
N GLU A 55 -8.90 16.56 -23.25
CA GLU A 55 -9.49 17.54 -22.33
C GLU A 55 -10.01 16.85 -21.05
N GLU A 56 -10.81 15.79 -21.18
CA GLU A 56 -11.28 14.98 -20.04
C GLU A 56 -10.12 14.36 -19.27
N ARG A 57 -9.06 13.95 -19.97
CA ARG A 57 -7.84 13.41 -19.35
C ARG A 57 -7.14 14.47 -18.50
N SER A 58 -6.93 15.66 -19.06
CA SER A 58 -6.30 16.76 -18.33
C SER A 58 -7.13 17.17 -17.11
N ALA A 59 -8.47 17.20 -17.25
CA ALA A 59 -9.39 17.54 -16.16
C ALA A 59 -9.37 16.53 -14.99
N SER A 60 -8.98 15.28 -15.25
CA SER A 60 -8.93 14.21 -14.24
C SER A 60 -7.50 13.77 -13.89
N GLU A 61 -6.48 14.44 -14.40
CA GLU A 61 -5.10 13.99 -14.23
C GLU A 61 -4.70 13.88 -12.75
N ASP A 62 -5.01 14.91 -11.97
CA ASP A 62 -4.69 15.00 -10.55
C ASP A 62 -5.37 13.91 -9.73
N ILE A 63 -6.64 13.60 -10.00
CA ILE A 63 -7.39 12.58 -9.25
C ILE A 63 -6.78 11.20 -9.45
N TRP A 64 -6.35 10.87 -10.66
CA TRP A 64 -5.63 9.63 -10.96
C TRP A 64 -4.26 9.58 -10.29
N THR A 65 -3.49 10.67 -10.33
CA THR A 65 -2.18 10.75 -9.65
C THR A 65 -2.32 10.46 -8.17
N VAL A 66 -3.26 11.16 -7.54
CA VAL A 66 -3.46 11.10 -6.10
C VAL A 66 -4.07 9.76 -5.67
N GLY A 67 -5.04 9.22 -6.42
CA GLY A 67 -5.62 7.91 -6.16
C GLY A 67 -4.61 6.78 -6.23
N ILE A 68 -3.70 6.80 -7.22
CA ILE A 68 -2.62 5.81 -7.35
C ILE A 68 -1.59 5.96 -6.22
N ALA A 69 -1.19 7.19 -5.88
CA ALA A 69 -0.27 7.43 -4.78
C ALA A 69 -0.81 6.90 -3.45
N TYR A 70 -2.11 7.11 -3.19
CA TYR A 70 -2.73 6.62 -1.96
C TYR A 70 -2.95 5.12 -1.95
N ALA A 71 -3.33 4.52 -3.09
CA ALA A 71 -3.41 3.07 -3.21
C ALA A 71 -2.04 2.43 -2.93
N ALA A 72 -0.97 2.99 -3.48
CA ALA A 72 0.39 2.54 -3.23
C ALA A 72 0.74 2.61 -1.74
N LEU A 73 0.57 3.78 -1.11
CA LEU A 73 0.97 4.02 0.28
C LEU A 73 0.25 3.13 1.31
N ILE A 74 -0.98 2.69 1.04
CA ILE A 74 -1.76 1.88 1.99
C ILE A 74 -1.78 0.39 1.63
N HIS A 75 -1.08 -0.04 0.58
CA HIS A 75 -1.31 -1.37 0.01
C HIS A 75 -1.07 -2.50 1.01
N ASP A 76 -0.08 -2.34 1.90
CA ASP A 76 0.33 -3.33 2.88
C ASP A 76 -0.09 -2.97 4.32
N ILE A 77 -0.89 -1.91 4.52
CA ILE A 77 -1.34 -1.53 5.87
C ILE A 77 -2.13 -2.65 6.57
N GLY A 78 -2.81 -3.50 5.80
CA GLY A 78 -3.53 -4.64 6.31
C GLY A 78 -2.66 -5.66 7.06
N LYS A 79 -1.33 -5.66 6.83
CA LYS A 79 -0.38 -6.48 7.61
C LYS A 79 -0.48 -6.18 9.11
N LEU A 80 -0.77 -4.93 9.48
CA LEU A 80 -0.94 -4.55 10.89
C LEU A 80 -2.12 -5.27 11.56
N ALA A 81 -3.15 -5.63 10.80
CA ALA A 81 -4.36 -6.27 11.32
C ALA A 81 -4.20 -7.79 11.46
N VAL A 82 -3.47 -8.44 10.54
CA VAL A 82 -3.50 -9.90 10.41
C VAL A 82 -2.12 -10.58 10.39
N ASP A 83 -1.04 -9.86 10.12
CA ASP A 83 0.29 -10.46 9.98
C ASP A 83 1.14 -10.28 11.24
N ILE A 84 0.87 -9.24 12.03
CA ILE A 84 1.57 -8.97 13.28
C ILE A 84 0.64 -9.16 14.48
N HIS A 85 1.24 -9.59 15.57
CA HIS A 85 0.63 -9.63 16.89
C HIS A 85 1.37 -8.65 17.78
N VAL A 86 0.65 -7.72 18.40
CA VAL A 86 1.22 -6.62 19.18
C VAL A 86 0.59 -6.61 20.57
N GLU A 87 1.44 -6.54 21.59
CA GLU A 87 1.03 -6.44 22.99
C GLU A 87 1.75 -5.26 23.64
N TYR A 88 1.02 -4.49 24.43
CA TYR A 88 1.60 -3.53 25.36
C TYR A 88 2.29 -4.25 26.52
N GLN A 89 3.12 -3.51 27.27
CA GLN A 89 3.84 -4.07 28.42
C GLN A 89 2.92 -4.63 29.53
N ASP A 90 1.71 -4.09 29.66
CA ASP A 90 0.66 -4.57 30.57
C ASP A 90 -0.05 -5.84 30.07
N GLY A 91 0.31 -6.34 28.88
CA GLY A 91 -0.27 -7.52 28.27
C GLY A 91 -1.53 -7.27 27.44
N LEU A 92 -2.03 -6.03 27.36
CA LEU A 92 -3.15 -5.69 26.50
C LEU A 92 -2.77 -5.82 25.03
N ILE A 93 -3.64 -6.45 24.24
CA ILE A 93 -3.46 -6.58 22.79
C ILE A 93 -3.78 -5.24 22.13
N TRP A 94 -2.87 -4.77 21.29
CA TRP A 94 -3.13 -3.62 20.45
C TRP A 94 -3.80 -4.05 19.16
N HIS A 95 -4.78 -3.26 18.71
CA HIS A 95 -5.36 -3.39 17.40
C HIS A 95 -5.26 -2.08 16.62
N PRO A 96 -4.92 -2.13 15.32
CA PRO A 96 -4.67 -0.94 14.51
C PRO A 96 -5.90 -0.04 14.31
N TRP A 97 -7.12 -0.57 14.44
CA TRP A 97 -8.34 0.24 14.39
C TRP A 97 -8.57 1.12 15.63
N HIS A 98 -7.79 0.94 16.70
CA HIS A 98 -7.75 1.85 17.85
C HIS A 98 -6.75 3.01 17.69
N GLY A 99 -6.11 3.10 16.52
CA GLY A 99 -5.14 4.14 16.18
C GLY A 99 -3.71 3.82 16.62
N PRO A 100 -2.81 4.82 16.56
CA PRO A 100 -1.38 4.64 16.83
C PRO A 100 -1.06 4.05 18.20
N LEU A 101 0.05 3.30 18.29
CA LEU A 101 0.58 2.81 19.55
C LEU A 101 0.94 3.96 20.51
N LYS A 102 0.42 3.92 21.73
CA LYS A 102 0.58 4.98 22.74
C LYS A 102 1.59 4.68 23.84
N ALA A 103 2.06 3.45 23.92
CA ALA A 103 2.97 2.98 24.97
C ALA A 103 4.03 2.03 24.40
N ALA A 104 4.96 1.62 25.26
CA ALA A 104 5.94 0.57 24.94
C ALA A 104 5.23 -0.76 24.65
N TYR A 105 5.75 -1.49 23.68
CA TYR A 105 5.11 -2.67 23.12
C TYR A 105 6.15 -3.74 22.78
N ARG A 106 5.66 -4.96 22.59
CA ARG A 106 6.37 -6.04 21.90
C ARG A 106 5.51 -6.49 20.73
N PHE A 107 6.15 -6.98 19.68
CA PHE A 107 5.44 -7.58 18.57
C PHE A 107 6.12 -8.88 18.13
N LYS A 108 5.34 -9.71 17.43
CA LYS A 108 5.83 -10.88 16.71
C LYS A 108 5.02 -11.05 15.45
N TYR A 109 5.64 -11.58 14.40
CA TYR A 109 4.88 -12.01 13.24
C TYR A 109 4.08 -13.27 13.54
N ARG A 110 2.85 -13.36 13.00
CA ARG A 110 2.03 -14.56 13.08
C ARG A 110 2.58 -15.63 12.14
N LYS A 111 2.42 -16.91 12.49
CA LYS A 111 2.74 -18.02 11.58
C LYS A 111 1.63 -18.13 10.53
N ASN A 112 1.98 -18.63 9.33
CA ASN A 112 1.04 -18.86 8.22
C ASN A 112 0.31 -17.59 7.75
N ARG A 113 1.05 -16.48 7.59
CA ARG A 113 0.53 -15.24 7.01
C ARG A 113 0.03 -15.47 5.58
N GLU A 114 -1.10 -14.87 5.24
CA GLU A 114 -1.76 -15.05 3.95
C GLU A 114 -1.81 -13.74 3.18
N TYR A 115 -1.17 -13.70 2.02
CA TYR A 115 -1.08 -12.48 1.21
C TYR A 115 -2.46 -11.87 0.90
N ARG A 116 -3.40 -12.73 0.52
CA ARG A 116 -4.78 -12.32 0.19
C ARG A 116 -5.51 -11.76 1.41
N LEU A 117 -5.23 -12.29 2.61
CA LEU A 117 -5.88 -11.85 3.84
C LEU A 117 -5.40 -10.46 4.25
N HIS A 118 -4.09 -10.17 4.22
CA HIS A 118 -3.63 -8.80 4.52
C HIS A 118 -4.08 -7.81 3.46
N SER A 119 -4.10 -8.19 2.18
CA SER A 119 -4.65 -7.35 1.10
C SER A 119 -6.12 -6.98 1.35
N ALA A 120 -6.97 -7.93 1.72
CA ALA A 120 -8.36 -7.66 2.09
C ALA A 120 -8.48 -6.83 3.40
N SER A 121 -7.55 -7.03 4.33
CA SER A 121 -7.53 -6.35 5.62
C SER A 121 -7.17 -4.85 5.53
N THR A 122 -6.64 -4.38 4.40
CA THR A 122 -6.53 -2.95 4.10
C THR A 122 -7.88 -2.24 4.24
N GLY A 123 -8.98 -2.93 3.91
CA GLY A 123 -10.36 -2.44 4.06
C GLY A 123 -10.77 -2.14 5.50
N LEU A 124 -10.11 -2.75 6.49
CA LEU A 124 -10.34 -2.46 7.91
C LEU A 124 -9.69 -1.14 8.35
N LEU A 125 -8.62 -0.73 7.67
CA LEU A 125 -7.69 0.29 8.15
C LEU A 125 -7.61 1.53 7.29
N TYR A 126 -8.09 1.51 6.04
CA TYR A 126 -7.95 2.66 5.13
C TYR A 126 -8.51 3.97 5.73
N ARG A 127 -9.57 3.92 6.55
CA ARG A 127 -10.16 5.08 7.24
C ARG A 127 -9.31 5.67 8.37
N GLN A 128 -8.31 4.94 8.88
CA GLN A 128 -7.31 5.51 9.79
C GLN A 128 -6.41 6.51 9.05
N ILE A 129 -6.23 6.32 7.75
CA ILE A 129 -5.30 7.07 6.91
C ILE A 129 -6.02 8.08 6.02
N ILE A 130 -7.11 7.66 5.37
CA ILE A 130 -7.88 8.43 4.39
C ILE A 130 -9.10 9.06 5.08
N ASP A 131 -9.13 10.39 5.13
CA ASP A 131 -10.26 11.14 5.70
C ASP A 131 -11.46 11.27 4.74
N SER A 132 -12.61 11.74 5.23
CA SER A 132 -13.84 11.81 4.44
C SER A 132 -13.71 12.76 3.25
N LYS A 133 -13.06 13.92 3.44
CA LYS A 133 -12.87 14.91 2.36
C LYS A 133 -12.16 14.30 1.16
N LEU A 134 -11.17 13.44 1.42
CA LEU A 134 -10.46 12.75 0.36
C LEU A 134 -11.32 11.66 -0.31
N LEU A 135 -12.11 10.91 0.45
CA LEU A 135 -13.06 9.96 -0.15
C LEU A 135 -14.10 10.67 -1.02
N ASP A 136 -14.65 11.78 -0.53
CA ASP A 136 -15.59 12.64 -1.27
C ASP A 136 -14.95 13.09 -2.58
N TRP A 137 -13.69 13.54 -2.52
CA TRP A 137 -12.96 13.97 -3.71
C TRP A 137 -12.68 12.83 -4.70
N LEU A 138 -12.20 11.67 -4.24
CA LEU A 138 -11.95 10.50 -5.08
C LEU A 138 -13.23 9.99 -5.75
N SER A 139 -14.37 10.06 -5.05
CA SER A 139 -15.66 9.60 -5.57
C SER A 139 -16.20 10.42 -6.75
N ASN A 140 -15.65 11.62 -6.99
CA ASN A 140 -16.01 12.44 -8.16
C ASN A 140 -15.48 11.86 -9.49
N CYS A 141 -14.58 10.86 -9.46
CA CYS A 141 -14.20 10.10 -10.64
C CYS A 141 -14.65 8.65 -10.49
N ALA A 142 -15.81 8.32 -11.07
CA ALA A 142 -16.47 7.02 -10.88
C ALA A 142 -15.61 5.81 -11.27
N GLU A 143 -14.83 5.93 -12.34
CA GLU A 143 -13.91 4.88 -12.79
C GLU A 143 -12.80 4.63 -11.75
N LEU A 144 -12.06 5.68 -11.38
CA LEU A 144 -11.02 5.57 -10.36
C LEU A 144 -11.60 5.09 -9.02
N TRP A 145 -12.75 5.61 -8.61
CA TRP A 145 -13.42 5.23 -7.37
C TRP A 145 -13.70 3.74 -7.29
N SER A 146 -14.17 3.16 -8.40
CA SER A 146 -14.46 1.73 -8.49
C SER A 146 -13.17 0.90 -8.40
N LEU A 147 -12.13 1.25 -9.16
CA LEU A 147 -10.84 0.56 -9.13
C LEU A 147 -10.16 0.66 -7.75
N PHE A 148 -10.23 1.84 -7.14
CA PHE A 148 -9.71 2.09 -5.79
C PHE A 148 -10.47 1.28 -4.73
N THR A 149 -11.80 1.19 -4.84
CA THR A 149 -12.62 0.41 -3.91
C THR A 149 -12.29 -1.08 -3.99
N TYR A 150 -12.16 -1.64 -5.20
CA TYR A 150 -11.72 -3.02 -5.38
C TYR A 150 -10.32 -3.25 -4.79
N PHE A 151 -9.41 -2.29 -5.02
CA PHE A 151 -8.06 -2.36 -4.47
C PHE A 151 -8.05 -2.41 -2.94
N VAL A 152 -8.71 -1.46 -2.25
CA VAL A 152 -8.68 -1.39 -0.77
C VAL A 152 -9.44 -2.53 -0.11
N THR A 153 -10.30 -3.23 -0.84
CA THR A 153 -11.02 -4.42 -0.34
C THR A 153 -10.33 -5.74 -0.71
N GLY A 154 -9.13 -5.70 -1.28
CA GLY A 154 -8.32 -6.87 -1.61
C GLY A 154 -8.76 -7.61 -2.89
N GLN A 155 -9.67 -7.03 -3.67
CA GLN A 155 -10.11 -7.57 -4.96
C GLN A 155 -9.14 -7.15 -6.08
N MET A 156 -7.90 -7.61 -5.97
CA MET A 156 -6.79 -7.20 -6.84
C MET A 156 -7.07 -7.47 -8.32
N GLU A 157 -7.76 -8.56 -8.65
CA GLU A 157 -8.14 -8.90 -10.02
C GLU A 157 -9.11 -7.89 -10.65
N LEU A 158 -9.88 -7.18 -9.82
CA LEU A 158 -10.86 -6.17 -10.24
C LEU A 158 -10.33 -4.73 -10.11
N SER A 159 -9.16 -4.55 -9.50
CA SER A 159 -8.55 -3.24 -9.26
C SER A 159 -7.89 -2.58 -10.49
N GLY A 160 -7.90 -3.26 -11.63
CA GLY A 160 -7.50 -2.72 -12.93
C GLY A 160 -6.11 -2.08 -12.93
N VAL A 161 -6.01 -0.88 -13.51
CA VAL A 161 -4.72 -0.19 -13.64
C VAL A 161 -4.14 0.26 -12.29
N VAL A 162 -4.98 0.51 -11.27
CA VAL A 162 -4.52 0.88 -9.92
C VAL A 162 -3.72 -0.27 -9.33
N GLY A 163 -4.30 -1.47 -9.23
CA GLY A 163 -3.56 -2.63 -8.71
C GLY A 163 -2.37 -3.01 -9.57
N LYS A 164 -2.48 -2.91 -10.91
CA LYS A 164 -1.36 -3.17 -11.82
C LYS A 164 -0.16 -2.27 -11.53
N LEU A 165 -0.39 -0.96 -11.33
CA LEU A 165 0.68 0.00 -11.07
C LEU A 165 1.31 -0.22 -9.69
N VAL A 166 0.49 -0.49 -8.66
CA VAL A 166 0.99 -0.77 -7.30
C VAL A 166 1.78 -2.07 -7.27
N THR A 167 1.28 -3.16 -7.84
CA THR A 167 2.01 -4.44 -7.92
C THR A 167 3.33 -4.29 -8.69
N LYS A 168 3.35 -3.50 -9.76
CA LYS A 168 4.59 -3.22 -10.49
C LYS A 168 5.58 -2.41 -9.65
N ALA A 169 5.08 -1.47 -8.86
CA ALA A 169 5.89 -0.66 -7.94
C ALA A 169 6.51 -1.50 -6.81
N ASP A 170 5.72 -2.39 -6.18
CA ASP A 170 6.18 -3.36 -5.18
C ASP A 170 7.28 -4.28 -5.75
N GLN A 171 7.09 -4.82 -6.96
CA GLN A 171 8.12 -5.64 -7.61
C GLN A 171 9.42 -4.86 -7.90
N ALA A 172 9.29 -3.56 -8.22
CA ALA A 172 10.43 -2.71 -8.54
C ALA A 172 11.24 -2.34 -7.29
N SER A 173 10.61 -2.08 -6.15
CA SER A 173 11.30 -1.77 -4.89
C SER A 173 12.20 -2.95 -4.46
N VAL A 174 11.71 -4.17 -4.58
CA VAL A 174 12.48 -5.40 -4.28
C VAL A 174 13.62 -5.62 -5.28
N SER A 175 13.41 -5.31 -6.56
CA SER A 175 14.40 -5.59 -7.62
C SER A 175 15.59 -4.63 -7.61
N HIS A 176 15.39 -3.38 -7.16
CA HIS A 176 16.47 -2.40 -7.03
C HIS A 176 17.51 -2.83 -5.98
N LEU A 177 17.09 -3.58 -4.96
CA LEU A 177 17.96 -4.14 -3.92
C LEU A 177 18.74 -5.38 -4.37
N LEU A 178 18.26 -6.08 -5.41
CA LEU A 178 18.90 -7.29 -5.94
C LEU A 178 19.90 -7.02 -7.08
N GLY A 179 20.37 -5.78 -7.24
CA GLY A 179 21.40 -5.42 -8.22
C GLY A 179 20.87 -4.87 -9.56
N GLY A 180 19.65 -4.33 -9.58
CA GLY A 180 19.27 -3.31 -10.56
C GLY A 180 19.14 -3.76 -12.02
N ASN A 181 18.57 -4.93 -12.28
CA ASN A 181 18.18 -5.32 -13.65
C ASN A 181 16.65 -5.49 -13.76
N PHE A 182 15.96 -4.41 -14.15
CA PHE A 182 14.51 -4.36 -14.31
C PHE A 182 13.94 -5.42 -15.28
N ASP A 183 14.75 -5.89 -16.24
CA ASP A 183 14.32 -6.90 -17.20
C ASP A 183 14.43 -8.33 -16.65
N ALA A 184 15.26 -8.57 -15.62
CA ALA A 184 15.31 -9.84 -14.91
C ALA A 184 14.13 -10.02 -13.92
N ALA A 185 13.58 -8.91 -13.39
CA ALA A 185 12.40 -8.94 -12.54
C ALA A 185 11.13 -9.40 -13.28
N LYS A 186 11.04 -9.15 -14.60
CA LYS A 186 9.92 -9.59 -15.45
C LYS A 186 9.88 -11.10 -15.66
N SER A 187 11.01 -11.80 -15.52
CA SER A 187 11.13 -13.25 -15.75
C SER A 187 11.15 -14.08 -14.47
N ALA A 188 11.23 -13.44 -13.29
CA ALA A 188 11.13 -14.13 -12.02
C ALA A 188 9.68 -14.61 -11.77
N PRO A 189 9.46 -15.85 -11.29
CA PRO A 189 8.13 -16.34 -10.95
C PRO A 189 7.43 -15.39 -9.98
N LYS A 190 6.22 -14.92 -10.33
CA LYS A 190 5.42 -13.98 -9.51
C LYS A 190 5.28 -14.40 -8.04
N HIS A 191 5.32 -15.71 -7.77
CA HIS A 191 5.23 -16.28 -6.43
C HIS A 191 6.55 -16.36 -5.65
N SER A 192 7.73 -16.28 -6.29
CA SER A 192 9.01 -16.52 -5.61
C SER A 192 9.60 -15.29 -4.91
N LEU A 193 9.27 -14.08 -5.38
CA LEU A 193 9.74 -12.85 -4.75
C LEU A 193 8.91 -12.49 -3.52
N GLN A 194 7.58 -12.58 -3.60
CA GLN A 194 6.68 -12.33 -2.47
C GLN A 194 6.86 -13.35 -1.33
N ARG A 195 7.21 -14.61 -1.61
CA ARG A 195 7.41 -15.64 -0.58
C ARG A 195 8.72 -15.50 0.19
N LYS A 196 9.71 -14.73 -0.31
CA LYS A 196 10.92 -14.38 0.45
C LYS A 196 10.72 -13.18 1.39
N LEU A 197 9.54 -12.55 1.32
CA LEU A 197 9.11 -11.40 2.12
C LEU A 197 8.03 -11.76 3.15
N LEU A 198 7.52 -12.99 3.12
CA LEU A 198 6.78 -13.59 4.23
C LEU A 198 7.79 -14.18 5.19
#